data_AF-A0A2U0T3L5-F1
#
_entry.id   AF-A0A2U0T3L5-F1
#
_cell.length_a   1.000
_cell.length_b   1.000
_cell.length_c   1.000
_cell.angle_alpha   90.00
_cell.angle_beta   90.00
_cell.angle_gamma   90.00
#
_symmetry.space_group_name_H-M   'P 1'
#
loop_
_entity.id
_entity.type
_entity.pdbx_description
1 polymer ?
#
loop_
_entity_poly.entity_id
_entity_poly.type
_entity_poly.pdbx_seq_one_letter_code
_entity_poly.pdbx_strand_id
1 'polypeptide(L)'
;MTTTGYTRHQTLSFARQLATNVRNALHVAGPADAAGNTRPLRSVALQQRTGIARSTLRALTDSSSEAGPNPDLHTLSRLAEALDMPLAFLLMRPKDWRTLCQAINNMRDPMCAAEKLIVHTELPVLAGIPERVMRECSLQPESVPYGLSADSAEMARIMQRNEQRRRTSHVLGSLMLRGSLDRDAKVLLTALAASLTHQLSYDGQVQSDHQQS
;
A
#
# COMPACT_ATOMS: atom_id res chain seq x y z
N MET A 1 38.28 -16.14 14.01
CA MET A 1 37.04 -15.57 14.55
C MET A 1 36.56 -14.50 13.60
N THR A 2 35.61 -14.83 12.73
CA THR A 2 35.05 -13.95 11.69
C THR A 2 33.71 -13.40 12.18
N THR A 3 33.67 -12.10 12.39
CA THR A 3 32.47 -11.37 12.83
C THR A 3 31.52 -11.23 11.64
N THR A 4 30.43 -12.00 11.65
CA THR A 4 29.34 -11.89 10.69
C THR A 4 28.66 -10.54 10.88
N GLY A 5 28.87 -9.63 9.93
CA GLY A 5 28.22 -8.32 9.91
C GLY A 5 26.71 -8.49 9.75
N TYR A 6 25.96 -8.14 10.78
CA TYR A 6 24.51 -7.99 10.72
C TYR A 6 24.17 -6.96 9.66
N THR A 7 23.55 -7.40 8.56
CA THR A 7 22.98 -6.53 7.55
C THR A 7 21.76 -5.83 8.15
N ARG A 8 21.98 -4.64 8.72
CA ARG A 8 20.89 -3.70 8.98
C ARG A 8 20.19 -3.46 7.64
N HIS A 9 18.96 -3.95 7.50
CA HIS A 9 18.07 -3.53 6.42
C HIS A 9 17.79 -2.02 6.59
N GLN A 10 18.67 -1.18 6.05
CA GLN A 10 18.43 0.26 5.99
C GLN A 10 17.16 0.48 5.19
N THR A 11 16.11 0.96 5.87
CA THR A 11 14.90 1.39 5.20
C THR A 11 15.28 2.63 4.39
N LEU A 12 15.35 2.51 3.06
CA LEU A 12 15.64 3.63 2.18
C LEU A 12 14.65 4.77 2.48
N SER A 13 15.14 6.01 2.49
CA SER A 13 14.27 7.19 2.58
C SER A 13 13.24 7.14 1.45
N PHE A 14 12.05 7.71 1.68
CA PHE A 14 10.97 7.73 0.68
C PHE A 14 11.45 8.29 -0.67
N ALA A 15 12.20 9.38 -0.64
CA ALA A 15 12.76 10.02 -1.83
C ALA A 15 13.72 9.09 -2.59
N ARG A 16 14.56 8.33 -1.87
CA ARG A 16 15.46 7.35 -2.49
C ARG A 16 14.72 6.15 -3.08
N GLN A 17 13.64 5.69 -2.43
CA GLN A 17 12.78 4.65 -3.02
C GLN A 17 12.10 5.14 -4.28
N LEU A 18 11.54 6.35 -4.26
CA LEU A 18 10.91 6.98 -5.42
C LEU A 18 11.89 7.08 -6.59
N ALA A 19 13.11 7.60 -6.34
CA ALA A 19 14.13 7.70 -7.37
C ALA A 19 14.50 6.33 -7.96
N THR A 20 14.59 5.31 -7.10
CA THR A 20 14.84 3.92 -7.52
C THR A 20 13.71 3.38 -8.40
N ASN A 21 12.45 3.58 -7.99
CA ASN A 21 11.27 3.14 -8.75
C ASN A 21 11.21 3.80 -10.12
N VAL A 22 11.39 5.13 -10.17
CA VAL A 22 11.41 5.90 -11.43
C VAL A 22 12.54 5.42 -12.34
N ARG A 23 13.76 5.26 -11.82
CA ARG A 23 14.89 4.77 -12.60
C ARG A 23 14.61 3.39 -13.18
N ASN A 24 14.09 2.47 -12.38
CA ASN A 24 13.78 1.10 -12.81
C ASN A 24 12.69 1.08 -13.88
N ALA A 25 11.62 1.87 -13.72
CA ALA A 25 10.57 1.99 -14.74
C ALA A 25 11.14 2.53 -16.07
N LEU A 26 11.97 3.57 -16.01
CA LEU A 26 12.60 4.14 -17.20
C LEU A 26 13.57 3.18 -17.90
N HIS A 27 14.15 2.21 -17.21
CA HIS A 27 15.01 1.20 -17.83
C HIS A 27 14.26 0.24 -18.77
N VAL A 28 12.94 0.11 -18.62
CA VAL A 28 12.13 -0.86 -19.38
C VAL A 28 11.01 -0.22 -20.19
N ALA A 29 10.70 1.06 -19.98
CA ALA A 29 9.57 1.76 -20.61
C ALA A 29 9.83 2.30 -22.03
N GLY A 30 10.98 1.98 -22.64
CA GLY A 30 11.28 2.33 -24.02
C GLY A 30 10.63 1.35 -25.01
N PRO A 31 10.52 1.73 -26.29
CA PRO A 31 9.98 0.85 -27.31
C PRO A 31 10.83 -0.42 -27.42
N ALA A 32 10.15 -1.57 -27.53
CA ALA A 32 10.81 -2.85 -27.72
C ALA A 32 11.67 -2.85 -28.99
N ASP A 33 12.73 -3.66 -28.99
CA ASP A 33 13.52 -3.84 -30.19
C ASP A 33 12.93 -4.85 -31.17
N ALA A 34 13.62 -5.03 -32.30
CA ALA A 34 13.18 -5.99 -33.33
C ALA A 34 13.09 -7.44 -32.82
N ALA A 35 13.77 -7.77 -31.72
CA ALA A 35 13.71 -9.06 -31.06
C ALA A 35 12.72 -9.10 -29.87
N GLY A 36 12.00 -8.01 -29.61
CA GLY A 36 11.03 -7.90 -28.52
C GLY A 36 11.63 -7.57 -27.15
N ASN A 37 12.93 -7.29 -27.05
CA ASN A 37 13.56 -6.96 -25.77
C ASN A 37 13.17 -5.57 -25.29
N THR A 38 12.97 -5.42 -23.97
CA THR A 38 12.71 -4.12 -23.33
C THR A 38 13.92 -3.20 -23.50
N ARG A 39 13.65 -1.91 -23.72
CA ARG A 39 14.71 -0.89 -23.83
C ARG A 39 14.47 0.26 -22.86
N PRO A 40 15.52 1.02 -22.50
CA PRO A 40 15.34 2.23 -21.72
C PRO A 40 14.58 3.32 -22.49
N LEU A 41 13.68 4.00 -21.80
CA LEU A 41 13.05 5.23 -22.28
C LEU A 41 14.08 6.37 -22.23
N ARG A 42 14.46 6.88 -23.40
CA ARG A 42 15.47 7.94 -23.51
C ARG A 42 14.98 9.22 -22.86
N SER A 43 15.87 9.93 -22.14
CA SER A 43 15.58 11.21 -21.50
C SER A 43 15.00 12.27 -22.45
N VAL A 44 15.43 12.28 -23.72
CA VAL A 44 14.87 13.21 -24.75
C VAL A 44 13.40 12.88 -25.04
N ALA A 45 13.09 11.60 -25.24
CA ALA A 45 11.72 11.15 -25.48
C ALA A 45 10.83 11.43 -24.26
N LEU A 46 11.34 11.18 -23.05
CA LEU A 46 10.62 11.48 -21.81
C LEU A 46 10.33 12.98 -21.65
N GLN A 47 11.30 13.85 -21.98
CA GLN A 47 11.14 15.31 -21.97
C GLN A 47 10.14 15.80 -23.03
N GLN A 48 10.04 15.12 -24.18
CA GLN A 48 9.06 15.45 -25.21
C GLN A 48 7.64 15.04 -24.79
N ARG A 49 7.49 13.87 -24.16
CA ARG A 49 6.20 13.36 -23.67
C ARG A 49 5.68 14.13 -22.46
N THR A 50 6.56 14.33 -21.50
CA THR A 50 6.32 15.13 -20.29
C THR A 50 7.16 16.36 -20.48
N GLY A 51 6.70 17.55 -20.83
CA GLY A 51 7.56 18.76 -20.83
C GLY A 51 8.18 19.10 -19.45
N ILE A 52 8.98 18.20 -18.86
CA ILE A 52 9.73 18.30 -17.61
C ILE A 52 11.19 18.54 -18.01
N ALA A 53 11.83 19.52 -17.36
CA ALA A 53 13.20 19.86 -17.65
C ALA A 53 14.15 18.66 -17.38
N ARG A 54 15.18 18.53 -18.23
CA ARG A 54 16.17 17.47 -18.11
C ARG A 54 16.91 17.46 -16.77
N SER A 55 17.14 18.64 -16.18
CA SER A 55 17.72 18.80 -14.84
C SER A 55 16.82 18.19 -13.76
N THR A 56 15.52 18.45 -13.83
CA THR A 56 14.51 17.87 -12.93
C THR A 56 14.44 16.35 -13.10
N LEU A 57 14.40 15.84 -14.34
CA LEU A 57 14.42 14.40 -14.61
C LEU A 57 15.67 13.72 -14.06
N ARG A 58 16.84 14.37 -14.21
CA ARG A 58 18.10 13.85 -13.66
C ARG A 58 18.05 13.77 -12.13
N ALA A 59 17.60 14.83 -11.47
CA ALA A 59 17.42 14.85 -10.02
C ALA A 59 16.45 13.76 -9.55
N LEU A 60 15.35 13.53 -10.29
CA LEU A 60 14.36 12.50 -9.99
C LEU A 60 14.91 11.08 -10.05
N THR A 61 15.88 10.82 -10.92
CA THR A 61 16.51 9.50 -11.05
C THR A 61 17.75 9.33 -10.17
N ASP A 62 18.20 10.39 -9.50
CA ASP A 62 19.40 10.37 -8.70
C ASP A 62 19.13 9.75 -7.32
N SER A 63 19.58 8.51 -7.15
CA SER A 63 19.47 7.75 -5.90
C SER A 63 20.67 7.93 -4.96
N SER A 64 21.62 8.81 -5.30
CA SER A 64 22.86 9.02 -4.53
C SER A 64 22.70 9.99 -3.37
N SER A 65 21.74 10.91 -3.45
CA SER A 65 21.43 11.85 -2.38
C SER A 65 20.52 11.22 -1.33
N GLU A 66 20.89 11.32 -0.04
CA GLU A 66 20.07 10.91 1.11
C GLU A 66 18.75 11.70 1.19
N ALA A 67 18.79 13.00 0.88
CA ALA A 67 17.63 13.87 0.80
C ALA A 67 16.72 13.50 -0.39
N GLY A 68 17.31 12.95 -1.45
CA GLY A 68 16.65 12.55 -2.68
C GLY A 68 15.88 13.69 -3.36
N PRO A 69 15.16 13.39 -4.45
CA PRO A 69 14.29 14.36 -5.10
C PRO A 69 13.00 14.59 -4.30
N ASN A 70 12.55 15.84 -4.20
CA ASN A 70 11.24 16.21 -3.67
C ASN A 70 10.36 16.81 -4.77
N PRO A 71 9.89 16.01 -5.75
CA PRO A 71 9.01 16.49 -6.81
C PRO A 71 7.63 16.84 -6.26
N ASP A 72 7.00 17.83 -6.87
CA ASP A 72 5.57 18.06 -6.66
C ASP A 72 4.72 16.94 -7.28
N LEU A 73 3.47 16.85 -6.83
CA LEU A 73 2.51 15.85 -7.32
C LEU A 73 2.21 16.01 -8.83
N HIS A 74 2.31 17.23 -9.36
CA HIS A 74 2.05 17.49 -10.78
C HIS A 74 3.13 16.84 -11.66
N THR A 75 4.39 17.01 -11.28
CA THR A 75 5.56 16.39 -11.92
C THR A 75 5.46 14.88 -11.87
N LEU A 76 5.09 14.32 -10.72
CA LEU A 76 4.91 12.88 -10.57
C LEU A 76 3.75 12.33 -11.39
N SER A 77 2.63 13.05 -11.47
CA SER A 77 1.46 12.63 -12.26
C SER A 77 1.79 12.56 -13.75
N ARG A 78 2.45 13.59 -14.29
CA ARG A 78 2.90 13.60 -15.70
C ARG A 78 3.86 12.46 -16.00
N LEU A 79 4.74 12.14 -15.06
CA LEU A 79 5.66 11.01 -15.20
C LEU A 79 4.91 9.67 -15.22
N ALA A 80 3.94 9.49 -14.33
CA ALA A 80 3.11 8.28 -14.28
C ALA A 80 2.29 8.11 -15.58
N GLU A 81 1.70 9.19 -16.09
CA GLU A 81 0.99 9.22 -17.38
C GLU A 81 1.92 8.84 -18.54
N ALA A 82 3.14 9.38 -18.61
CA ALA A 82 4.10 9.00 -19.64
C ALA A 82 4.69 7.58 -19.47
N LEU A 83 4.43 6.93 -18.34
CA LEU A 83 4.76 5.52 -18.14
C LEU A 83 3.53 4.62 -18.29
N ASP A 84 2.36 5.21 -18.60
CA ASP A 84 1.07 4.51 -18.71
C ASP A 84 0.74 3.69 -17.44
N MET A 85 1.05 4.23 -16.26
CA MET A 85 0.84 3.56 -14.96
C MET A 85 0.15 4.46 -13.92
N PRO A 86 -0.56 3.88 -12.93
CA PRO A 86 -1.07 4.63 -11.79
C PRO A 86 0.06 5.27 -10.98
N LEU A 87 -0.10 6.56 -10.60
CA LEU A 87 0.88 7.27 -9.78
C LEU A 87 1.22 6.53 -8.47
N ALA A 88 0.23 5.93 -7.83
CA ALA A 88 0.43 5.16 -6.60
C ALA A 88 1.53 4.09 -6.73
N PHE A 89 1.66 3.45 -7.90
CA PHE A 89 2.65 2.38 -8.11
C PHE A 89 4.08 2.90 -8.13
N LEU A 90 4.31 4.15 -8.55
CA LEU A 90 5.62 4.80 -8.45
C LEU A 90 5.98 5.11 -6.98
N LEU A 91 4.98 5.34 -6.13
CA LEU A 91 5.16 5.69 -4.72
C LEU A 91 5.25 4.46 -3.79
N MET A 92 4.80 3.29 -4.24
CA MET A 92 4.82 2.07 -3.46
C MET A 92 6.25 1.59 -3.19
N ARG A 93 6.53 1.30 -1.92
CA ARG A 93 7.78 0.63 -1.48
C ARG A 93 7.62 -0.88 -1.67
N PRO A 94 8.73 -1.65 -1.70
CA PRO A 94 8.68 -3.11 -1.78
C PRO A 94 7.83 -3.77 -0.69
N LYS A 95 7.76 -3.17 0.52
CA LYS A 95 6.88 -3.67 1.58
C LYS A 95 5.40 -3.46 1.27
N ASP A 96 5.05 -2.32 0.68
CA ASP A 96 3.66 -1.98 0.36
C ASP A 96 3.12 -2.95 -0.71
N TRP A 97 3.97 -3.37 -1.66
CA TRP A 97 3.66 -4.45 -2.63
C TRP A 97 3.40 -5.80 -1.95
N ARG A 98 4.24 -6.17 -0.97
CA ARG A 98 4.05 -7.42 -0.22
C ARG A 98 2.75 -7.43 0.57
N THR A 99 2.46 -6.35 1.30
CA THR A 99 1.21 -6.18 2.04
C THR A 99 0.00 -6.27 1.10
N LEU A 100 0.07 -5.65 -0.09
CA LEU A 100 -1.00 -5.73 -1.08
C LEU A 100 -1.21 -7.17 -1.59
N CYS A 101 -0.14 -7.88 -1.96
CA CYS A 101 -0.23 -9.28 -2.41
C CYS A 101 -0.78 -10.21 -1.32
N GLN A 102 -0.35 -10.02 -0.07
CA GLN A 102 -0.86 -10.78 1.08
C GLN A 102 -2.33 -10.50 1.32
N ALA A 103 -2.76 -9.23 1.19
CA ALA A 103 -4.16 -8.89 1.29
C ALA A 103 -4.97 -9.62 0.22
N ILE A 104 -4.54 -9.55 -1.05
CA ILE A 104 -5.21 -10.23 -2.18
C ILE A 104 -5.31 -11.74 -1.96
N ASN A 105 -4.23 -12.39 -1.53
CA ASN A 105 -4.23 -13.83 -1.29
C ASN A 105 -5.20 -14.26 -0.17
N ASN A 106 -5.47 -13.37 0.78
CA ASN A 106 -6.35 -13.63 1.92
C ASN A 106 -7.77 -13.06 1.73
N MET A 107 -8.15 -12.69 0.51
CA MET A 107 -9.45 -12.07 0.23
C MET A 107 -10.63 -13.05 0.20
N ARG A 108 -10.41 -14.37 0.16
CA ARG A 108 -11.48 -15.35 -0.06
C ARG A 108 -12.64 -15.21 0.94
N ASP A 109 -12.34 -15.25 2.24
CA ASP A 109 -13.39 -15.15 3.27
C ASP A 109 -14.00 -13.73 3.32
N PRO A 110 -13.19 -12.65 3.29
CA PRO A 110 -13.70 -11.29 3.13
C PRO A 110 -14.60 -11.08 1.90
N MET A 111 -14.35 -11.74 0.77
CA MET A 111 -15.20 -11.67 -0.42
C MET A 111 -16.57 -12.30 -0.19
N CYS A 112 -16.62 -13.50 0.41
CA CYS A 112 -17.87 -14.17 0.75
C CYS A 112 -18.71 -13.34 1.74
N ALA A 113 -18.06 -12.75 2.75
CA ALA A 113 -18.73 -11.86 3.71
C ALA A 113 -19.18 -10.54 3.06
N ALA A 114 -18.35 -9.94 2.20
CA ALA A 114 -18.70 -8.72 1.48
C ALA A 114 -19.89 -8.92 0.55
N GLU A 115 -19.94 -10.05 -0.16
CA GLU A 115 -21.06 -10.42 -1.01
C GLU A 115 -22.36 -10.44 -0.19
N LYS A 116 -22.41 -11.25 0.88
CA LYS A 116 -23.58 -11.33 1.78
C LYS A 116 -24.05 -9.97 2.27
N LEU A 117 -23.11 -9.13 2.74
CA LEU A 117 -23.43 -7.81 3.29
C LEU A 117 -23.94 -6.84 2.22
N ILE A 118 -23.39 -6.87 1.00
CA ILE A 118 -23.79 -5.99 -0.10
C ILE A 118 -25.11 -6.46 -0.74
N VAL A 119 -25.38 -7.77 -0.78
CA VAL A 119 -26.65 -8.30 -1.31
C VAL A 119 -27.82 -7.98 -0.37
N HIS A 120 -27.62 -8.19 0.93
CA HIS A 120 -28.74 -8.33 1.87
C HIS A 120 -28.90 -7.14 2.83
N THR A 121 -28.02 -6.14 2.77
CA THR A 121 -28.04 -5.04 3.73
C THR A 121 -28.09 -3.69 3.02
N GLU A 122 -29.17 -2.94 3.23
CA GLU A 122 -29.21 -1.50 2.97
C GLU A 122 -28.33 -0.80 4.01
N LEU A 123 -27.05 -0.60 3.67
CA LEU A 123 -26.09 -0.01 4.59
C LEU A 123 -26.11 1.53 4.46
N PRO A 124 -26.40 2.27 5.54
CA PRO A 124 -26.51 3.72 5.49
C PRO A 124 -25.17 4.42 5.26
N VAL A 125 -24.04 3.76 5.57
CA VAL A 125 -22.69 4.30 5.39
C VAL A 125 -21.77 3.27 4.76
N LEU A 126 -21.42 3.47 3.48
CA LEU A 126 -20.53 2.59 2.72
C LEU A 126 -19.13 2.45 3.35
N ALA A 127 -18.64 3.48 4.04
CA ALA A 127 -17.32 3.45 4.68
C ALA A 127 -17.22 2.42 5.83
N GLY A 128 -18.34 2.03 6.46
CA GLY A 128 -18.34 1.07 7.56
C GLY A 128 -18.42 -0.40 7.13
N ILE A 129 -18.60 -0.68 5.83
CA ILE A 129 -18.78 -2.05 5.33
C ILE A 129 -17.52 -2.92 5.54
N PRO A 130 -16.28 -2.44 5.27
CA PRO A 130 -15.09 -3.24 5.50
C PRO A 130 -14.93 -3.69 6.96
N GLU A 131 -15.27 -2.84 7.93
CA GLU A 131 -15.26 -3.22 9.35
C GLU A 131 -16.22 -4.38 9.63
N ARG A 132 -17.44 -4.33 9.07
CA ARG A 132 -18.43 -5.40 9.25
C ARG A 132 -17.94 -6.70 8.63
N VAL A 133 -17.35 -6.64 7.44
CA VAL A 133 -16.69 -7.80 6.81
C VAL A 133 -15.63 -8.40 7.73
N MET A 134 -14.79 -7.57 8.35
CA MET A 134 -13.79 -8.05 9.30
C MET A 134 -14.41 -8.75 10.51
N ARG A 135 -15.55 -8.25 11.02
CA ARG A 135 -16.29 -8.89 12.13
C ARG A 135 -16.89 -10.23 11.73
N GLU A 136 -17.53 -10.30 10.56
CA GLU A 136 -18.07 -11.55 10.00
C GLU A 136 -16.98 -12.63 9.84
N CYS A 137 -15.78 -12.22 9.43
CA CYS A 137 -14.62 -13.10 9.30
C CYS A 137 -13.85 -13.34 10.61
N SER A 138 -14.32 -12.85 11.75
CA SER A 138 -13.62 -12.93 13.05
C SER A 138 -12.20 -12.35 13.04
N LEU A 139 -11.92 -11.37 12.17
CA LEU A 139 -10.64 -10.66 12.08
C LEU A 139 -10.56 -9.46 13.03
N GLN A 140 -11.72 -9.00 13.54
CA GLN A 140 -11.86 -7.91 14.49
C GLN A 140 -13.13 -8.09 15.34
N PRO A 141 -13.12 -7.73 16.64
CA PRO A 141 -11.97 -7.28 17.44
C PRO A 141 -10.96 -8.40 17.71
N GLU A 142 -9.72 -8.03 18.02
CA GLU A 142 -8.75 -8.92 18.65
C GLU A 142 -9.29 -9.41 19.99
N SER A 143 -9.27 -10.72 20.19
CA SER A 143 -9.76 -11.36 21.41
C SER A 143 -8.94 -10.96 22.62
N VAL A 144 -9.63 -10.65 23.71
CA VAL A 144 -8.98 -10.41 25.01
C VAL A 144 -8.56 -11.77 25.60
N PRO A 145 -7.28 -11.94 26.00
CA PRO A 145 -6.83 -13.14 26.70
C PRO A 145 -7.63 -13.39 27.99
N TYR A 146 -7.89 -14.66 28.30
CA TYR A 146 -8.62 -15.05 29.50
C TYR A 146 -7.88 -14.60 30.77
N GLY A 147 -8.60 -14.01 31.73
CA GLY A 147 -8.05 -13.56 33.01
C GLY A 147 -7.40 -12.17 32.99
N LEU A 148 -7.43 -11.46 31.87
CA LEU A 148 -6.93 -10.09 31.79
C LEU A 148 -7.91 -9.13 32.50
N SER A 149 -7.43 -8.34 33.45
CA SER A 149 -8.26 -7.33 34.11
C SER A 149 -8.59 -6.17 33.17
N ALA A 150 -9.79 -5.59 33.33
CA ALA A 150 -10.24 -4.44 32.55
C ALA A 150 -9.29 -3.23 32.68
N ASP A 151 -8.66 -3.07 33.85
CA ASP A 151 -7.77 -1.96 34.16
C ASP A 151 -6.30 -2.23 33.80
N SER A 152 -6.00 -3.36 33.15
CA SER A 152 -4.64 -3.68 32.74
C SER A 152 -4.17 -2.79 31.59
N ALA A 153 -2.88 -2.42 31.62
CA ALA A 153 -2.24 -1.70 30.52
C ALA A 153 -2.31 -2.50 29.19
N GLU A 154 -2.35 -3.83 29.28
CA GLU A 154 -2.49 -4.70 28.12
C GLU A 154 -3.90 -4.64 27.51
N MET A 155 -4.96 -4.54 28.33
CA MET A 155 -6.31 -4.29 27.83
C MET A 155 -6.37 -2.97 27.06
N ALA A 156 -5.77 -1.90 27.61
CA ALA A 156 -5.72 -0.61 26.95
C ALA A 156 -5.00 -0.69 25.58
N ARG A 157 -3.91 -1.45 25.47
CA ARG A 157 -3.20 -1.69 24.20
C ARG A 157 -4.07 -2.45 23.19
N ILE A 158 -4.75 -3.53 23.61
CA ILE A 158 -5.66 -4.29 22.74
C ILE A 158 -6.80 -3.38 22.23
N MET A 159 -7.40 -2.59 23.11
CA MET A 159 -8.46 -1.65 22.74
C MET A 159 -7.95 -0.58 21.77
N GLN A 160 -6.74 -0.06 21.99
CA GLN A 160 -6.10 0.89 21.07
C GLN A 160 -5.86 0.26 19.70
N ARG A 161 -5.37 -0.99 19.62
CA ARG A 161 -5.19 -1.72 18.36
C ARG A 161 -6.51 -1.93 17.62
N ASN A 162 -7.54 -2.34 18.35
CA ASN A 162 -8.89 -2.55 17.79
C ASN A 162 -9.49 -1.24 17.26
N GLU A 163 -9.33 -0.14 17.98
CA GLU A 163 -9.79 1.17 17.53
C GLU A 163 -9.01 1.66 16.30
N GLN A 164 -7.70 1.43 16.26
CA GLN A 164 -6.88 1.74 15.08
C GLN A 164 -7.34 0.94 13.86
N ARG A 165 -7.55 -0.39 13.99
CA ARG A 165 -8.11 -1.24 12.93
C ARG A 165 -9.44 -0.72 12.41
N ARG A 166 -10.35 -0.37 13.33
CA ARG A 166 -11.66 0.20 13.01
C ARG A 166 -11.51 1.45 12.15
N ARG A 167 -10.71 2.43 12.59
CA ARG A 167 -10.49 3.69 11.85
C ARG A 167 -9.86 3.46 10.48
N THR A 168 -8.83 2.61 10.40
CA THR A 168 -8.18 2.28 9.13
C THR A 168 -9.17 1.64 8.14
N SER A 169 -10.03 0.72 8.60
CA SER A 169 -11.06 0.11 7.76
C SER A 169 -12.03 1.15 7.20
N HIS A 170 -12.41 2.16 7.99
CA HIS A 170 -13.31 3.22 7.56
C HIS A 170 -12.65 4.15 6.55
N VAL A 171 -11.39 4.51 6.76
CA VAL A 171 -10.62 5.33 5.81
C VAL A 171 -10.50 4.59 4.48
N LEU A 172 -10.07 3.33 4.49
CA LEU A 172 -9.95 2.53 3.27
C LEU A 172 -11.30 2.36 2.57
N GLY A 173 -12.36 2.06 3.32
CA GLY A 173 -13.72 2.02 2.79
C GLY A 173 -14.13 3.32 2.11
N SER A 174 -13.83 4.47 2.72
CA SER A 174 -14.15 5.79 2.15
C SER A 174 -13.38 6.09 0.87
N LEU A 175 -12.12 5.64 0.76
CA LEU A 175 -11.28 5.88 -0.42
C LEU A 175 -11.66 4.96 -1.58
N MET A 176 -11.94 3.69 -1.28
CA MET A 176 -12.13 2.66 -2.29
C MET A 176 -13.57 2.60 -2.79
N LEU A 177 -14.57 2.84 -1.94
CA LEU A 177 -15.98 2.64 -2.29
C LEU A 177 -16.67 3.91 -2.84
N ARG A 178 -16.06 5.10 -2.72
CA ARG A 178 -16.68 6.38 -3.12
C ARG A 178 -17.00 6.49 -4.62
N GLY A 179 -16.26 5.80 -5.48
CA GLY A 179 -16.45 5.83 -6.93
C GLY A 179 -17.00 4.54 -7.54
N SER A 180 -17.21 3.49 -6.73
CA SER A 180 -17.66 2.19 -7.25
C SER A 180 -19.19 2.21 -7.42
N LEU A 181 -19.66 2.16 -8.67
CA LEU A 181 -21.09 2.08 -8.98
C LEU A 181 -21.54 0.62 -9.11
N ASP A 182 -20.68 -0.21 -9.70
CA ASP A 182 -20.94 -1.62 -9.95
C ASP A 182 -20.90 -2.46 -8.67
N ARG A 183 -21.78 -3.46 -8.60
CA ARG A 183 -21.93 -4.32 -7.44
C ARG A 183 -20.71 -5.22 -7.25
N ASP A 184 -20.21 -5.82 -8.32
CA ASP A 184 -19.07 -6.75 -8.23
C ASP A 184 -17.81 -5.99 -7.82
N ALA A 185 -17.62 -4.80 -8.38
CA ALA A 185 -16.58 -3.88 -7.94
C ALA A 185 -16.70 -3.50 -6.46
N LYS A 186 -17.91 -3.24 -5.94
CA LYS A 186 -18.11 -2.97 -4.49
C LYS A 186 -17.74 -4.17 -3.64
N VAL A 187 -18.12 -5.39 -4.02
CA VAL A 187 -17.76 -6.62 -3.28
C VAL A 187 -16.24 -6.76 -3.21
N LEU A 188 -15.58 -6.67 -4.37
CA LEU A 188 -14.13 -6.84 -4.47
C LEU A 188 -13.37 -5.76 -3.68
N LEU A 189 -13.76 -4.49 -3.83
CA LEU A 189 -13.10 -3.38 -3.14
C LEU A 189 -13.35 -3.39 -1.63
N THR A 190 -14.53 -3.82 -1.19
CA THR A 190 -14.83 -3.98 0.25
C THR A 190 -13.97 -5.09 0.84
N ALA A 191 -13.91 -6.24 0.19
CA ALA A 191 -13.10 -7.37 0.61
C ALA A 191 -11.61 -7.02 0.66
N LEU A 192 -11.12 -6.27 -0.34
CA LEU A 192 -9.74 -5.79 -0.39
C LEU A 192 -9.46 -4.79 0.75
N ALA A 193 -10.37 -3.84 1.02
CA ALA A 193 -10.23 -2.90 2.14
C ALA A 193 -10.17 -3.61 3.50
N ALA A 194 -11.01 -4.63 3.70
CA ALA A 194 -11.02 -5.46 4.91
C ALA A 194 -9.69 -6.22 5.07
N SER A 195 -9.23 -6.85 3.98
CA SER A 195 -7.99 -7.64 3.95
C SER A 195 -6.76 -6.76 4.16
N LEU A 196 -6.70 -5.59 3.52
CA LEU A 196 -5.62 -4.61 3.70
C LEU A 196 -5.55 -4.09 5.14
N THR A 197 -6.70 -3.80 5.75
CA THR A 197 -6.74 -3.37 7.16
C THR A 197 -6.13 -4.42 8.08
N HIS A 198 -6.46 -5.70 7.84
CA HIS A 198 -5.90 -6.81 8.60
C HIS A 198 -4.37 -6.91 8.43
N GLN A 199 -3.87 -6.87 7.19
CA GLN A 199 -2.42 -6.96 6.93
C GLN A 199 -1.62 -5.78 7.49
N LEU A 200 -2.11 -4.54 7.31
CA LEU A 200 -1.47 -3.34 7.84
C LEU A 200 -1.34 -3.38 9.36
N SER A 201 -2.28 -4.03 10.04
CA SER A 201 -2.27 -4.16 11.48
C SER A 201 -1.33 -5.26 11.97
N TYR A 202 -1.13 -6.30 11.16
CA TYR A 202 -0.19 -7.38 11.45
C TYR A 202 1.26 -6.92 11.31
N ASP A 203 1.57 -6.17 10.24
CA ASP A 203 2.92 -5.62 10.00
C ASP A 203 3.35 -4.63 11.10
N GLY A 204 2.38 -3.92 11.71
CA GLY A 204 2.63 -3.04 12.86
C GLY A 204 3.04 -3.79 14.13
N GLN A 205 2.56 -5.02 14.34
CA GLN A 205 2.88 -5.84 15.51
C GLN A 205 4.32 -6.39 15.44
N VAL A 206 4.74 -6.88 14.26
CA VAL A 206 6.10 -7.42 14.07
C VAL A 206 7.18 -6.35 14.29
N GLN A 207 6.88 -5.09 13.98
CA GLN A 207 7.82 -3.98 14.17
C GLN A 207 7.92 -3.51 15.63
N SER A 208 6.84 -3.58 16.43
CA SER A 208 6.89 -3.20 17.85
C SER A 208 7.66 -4.21 18.70
N ASP A 209 7.55 -5.50 18.38
CA ASP A 209 8.16 -6.56 19.19
C ASP A 209 9.68 -6.62 19.00
N HIS A 210 10.16 -6.27 17.79
CA HIS A 210 11.60 -6.15 17.49
C HIS A 210 12.27 -4.88 18.03
N GLN A 211 11.52 -3.89 18.51
CA GLN A 211 12.09 -2.69 19.14
C GLN A 211 12.14 -2.78 20.67
N GLN A 212 11.56 -3.81 21.27
CA GLN A 212 11.50 -4.02 22.73
C GLN A 212 12.36 -5.19 23.23
N SER A 213 13.09 -5.88 22.34
CA SER A 213 14.09 -6.92 22.67
C SER A 213 15.50 -6.42 22.44
#